data_AF-A0A2P6FJI3-F1
#
_entry.id   AF-A0A2P6FJI3-F1
#
_cell.length_a   1.000
_cell.length_b   1.000
_cell.length_c   1.000
_cell.angle_alpha   90.00
_cell.angle_beta   90.00
_cell.angle_gamma   90.00
#
_symmetry.space_group_name_H-M   'P 1'
#
loop_
_entity.id
_entity.type
_entity.pdbx_description
1 polymer ?
#
loop_
_entity_poly.entity_id
_entity_poly.type
_entity_poly.pdbx_seq_one_letter_code
_entity_poly.pdbx_strand_id
1 'polypeptide(L)' 'LVKRLTFRGFIVWDFADQEKEALSELAKWIKEGKINYREDIVDGLENAPEAFIGLLEGKNFGKLVIRVSS' A
#
# COMPACT_ATOMS: atom_id res chain seq x y z
N LEU A 1 16.01 19.91 -30.78
CA LEU A 1 16.19 18.69 -29.96
C LEU A 1 14.92 18.51 -29.11
N VAL A 2 14.00 17.66 -29.57
CA VAL A 2 12.64 17.52 -28.99
C VAL A 2 12.59 16.36 -28.00
N LYS A 3 12.00 16.55 -26.82
CA LYS A 3 11.93 15.52 -25.76
C LYS A 3 11.02 14.35 -26.20
N ARG A 4 11.41 13.13 -25.84
CA ARG A 4 10.68 11.87 -26.11
C ARG A 4 10.30 11.18 -24.79
N LEU A 5 9.32 11.73 -24.08
CA LEU A 5 8.85 11.17 -22.80
C LEU A 5 7.84 10.04 -23.04
N THR A 6 7.88 9.00 -22.20
CA THR A 6 6.86 7.96 -22.12
C THR A 6 6.12 8.11 -20.80
N PHE A 7 4.79 8.27 -20.85
CA PHE A 7 3.90 8.19 -19.71
C PHE A 7 3.01 6.96 -19.88
N ARG A 8 3.06 6.04 -18.92
CA ARG A 8 2.27 4.81 -18.95
C ARG A 8 1.62 4.61 -17.59
N GLY A 9 0.29 4.69 -17.58
CA GLY A 9 -0.49 4.18 -16.45
C GLY A 9 -0.46 2.66 -16.41
N PHE A 10 -0.68 2.10 -15.24
CA PHE A 10 -0.85 0.67 -15.04
C PHE A 10 -1.86 0.44 -13.91
N ILE A 11 -2.47 -0.73 -13.91
CA ILE A 11 -3.26 -1.24 -12.80
C ILE A 11 -2.67 -2.57 -12.34
N VAL A 12 -2.84 -2.91 -11.06
CA VAL A 12 -2.26 -4.15 -10.49
C VAL A 12 -2.68 -5.42 -11.29
N TRP A 13 -3.89 -5.40 -11.85
CA TRP A 13 -4.44 -6.49 -12.64
C TRP A 13 -3.69 -6.73 -13.96
N ASP A 14 -2.94 -5.76 -14.48
CA ASP A 14 -2.08 -5.94 -15.66
C ASP A 14 -0.94 -6.95 -15.41
N PHE A 15 -0.67 -7.28 -14.13
CA PHE A 15 0.44 -8.12 -13.67
C PHE A 15 -0.01 -9.22 -12.69
N ALA A 16 -1.28 -9.64 -12.77
CA ALA A 16 -1.84 -10.62 -11.83
C ALA A 16 -1.08 -11.96 -11.84
N ASP A 17 -0.48 -12.34 -12.97
CA ASP A 17 0.37 -13.52 -13.12
C ASP A 17 1.68 -13.46 -12.30
N GLN A 18 2.11 -12.27 -11.91
CA GLN A 18 3.33 -12.03 -11.12
C GLN A 18 3.08 -11.99 -9.61
N GLU A 19 1.81 -12.05 -9.16
CA GLU A 19 1.45 -11.87 -7.75
C GLU A 19 2.21 -12.83 -6.83
N LYS A 20 2.25 -14.12 -7.18
CA LYS A 20 2.89 -15.15 -6.36
C LYS A 20 4.40 -14.92 -6.19
N GLU A 21 5.06 -14.53 -7.28
CA GLU A 21 6.49 -14.21 -7.26
C GLU A 21 6.75 -12.98 -6.40
N ALA A 22 5.99 -11.91 -6.66
CA ALA A 22 6.10 -10.65 -5.93
C ALA A 22 5.90 -10.84 -4.42
N LEU A 23 4.88 -11.58 -4.00
CA LEU A 23 4.63 -11.86 -2.57
C LEU A 23 5.80 -12.61 -1.92
N SER A 24 6.38 -13.59 -2.62
CA SER A 24 7.52 -14.35 -2.12
C SER A 24 8.76 -13.46 -1.92
N GLU A 25 9.08 -12.63 -2.91
CA GLU A 25 10.24 -11.74 -2.85
C GLU A 25 10.08 -10.62 -1.82
N LEU A 26 8.92 -9.97 -1.80
CA LEU A 26 8.63 -8.90 -0.84
C LEU A 26 8.68 -9.43 0.61
N ALA A 27 8.11 -10.60 0.88
CA ALA A 27 8.19 -11.23 2.19
C ALA A 27 9.63 -11.53 2.60
N LYS A 28 10.47 -11.97 1.66
CA LYS A 28 11.91 -12.18 1.90
C LYS A 28 12.61 -10.86 2.23
N TRP A 29 12.36 -9.79 1.48
CA TRP A 29 13.00 -8.50 1.73
C TRP A 29 12.57 -7.86 3.05
N ILE A 30 11.32 -8.05 3.47
CA ILE A 30 10.85 -7.65 4.81
C ILE A 30 11.63 -8.42 5.89
N LYS A 31 11.74 -9.76 5.77
CA LYS A 31 12.50 -10.60 6.71
C LYS A 31 13.99 -10.23 6.77
N GLU A 32 14.57 -9.85 5.65
CA GLU A 32 15.97 -9.42 5.54
C GLU A 32 16.19 -7.96 6.01
N GLY A 33 15.13 -7.23 6.38
CA GLY A 33 15.21 -5.82 6.77
C GLY A 33 15.50 -4.85 5.62
N LYS A 34 15.44 -5.33 4.37
CA LYS A 34 15.62 -4.52 3.15
C LYS A 34 14.41 -3.63 2.87
N ILE A 35 13.23 -4.06 3.32
CA ILE A 35 12.01 -3.26 3.32
C ILE A 35 11.57 -3.03 4.76
N ASN A 36 11.47 -1.76 5.12
CA ASN A 36 10.77 -1.32 6.32
C ASN A 36 9.38 -0.84 5.91
N TYR A 37 8.36 -1.32 6.60
CA TYR A 37 6.99 -0.88 6.39
C TYR A 37 6.46 -0.22 7.67
N ARG A 38 5.46 0.63 7.49
CA ARG A 38 4.79 1.31 8.60
C ARG A 38 3.30 1.28 8.36
N GLU A 39 2.58 0.95 9.41
CA GLU A 39 1.14 0.93 9.43
C GLU A 39 0.65 2.04 10.36
N ASP A 40 -0.48 2.62 9.96
CA ASP A 40 -1.28 3.52 10.75
C ASP A 40 -2.56 2.76 11.11
N ILE A 41 -2.68 2.33 12.37
CA ILE A 41 -3.72 1.40 12.78
C ILE A 41 -4.79 2.15 13.56
N VAL A 42 -6.02 2.09 13.05
CA VAL A 42 -7.22 2.62 13.70
C VAL A 42 -8.05 1.45 14.22
N ASP A 43 -8.37 1.49 15.51
CA ASP A 43 -9.23 0.49 16.15
C ASP A 43 -10.70 0.74 15.90
N GLY A 44 -11.48 -0.33 15.69
CA GLY A 44 -12.93 -0.26 15.56
C GLY A 44 -13.39 0.06 14.13
N LEU A 45 -14.35 -0.73 13.63
CA LEU A 45 -14.91 -0.53 12.30
C LEU A 45 -15.70 0.78 12.22
N GLU A 46 -16.30 1.20 13.33
CA GLU A 46 -17.02 2.47 13.48
C GLU A 46 -16.17 3.70 13.14
N ASN A 47 -14.84 3.60 13.27
CA ASN A 47 -13.91 4.68 12.97
C ASN A 47 -13.45 4.70 11.50
N ALA A 48 -13.82 3.69 10.70
CA ALA A 48 -13.44 3.60 9.29
C ALA A 48 -13.88 4.82 8.45
N PRO A 49 -15.08 5.41 8.62
CA PRO A 49 -15.48 6.59 7.86
C PRO A 49 -14.56 7.79 8.11
N GLU A 50 -14.25 8.09 9.37
CA GLU A 50 -13.36 9.20 9.74
C GLU A 50 -11.92 8.95 9.26
N ALA A 51 -11.42 7.74 9.45
CA ALA A 51 -10.10 7.33 8.98
C ALA A 51 -9.96 7.45 7.46
N PHE A 52 -11.01 7.09 6.70
CA PHE A 52 -11.03 7.22 5.25
C PHE A 52 -11.04 8.67 4.78
N ILE A 53 -11.80 9.55 5.45
CA ILE A 53 -11.76 10.99 5.18
C ILE A 53 -10.34 11.52 5.44
N GLY A 54 -9.74 11.14 6.56
CA GLY A 54 -8.37 11.52 6.90
C GLY A 54 -7.33 11.03 5.88
N LEU A 55 -7.50 9.84 5.30
CA LEU A 55 -6.65 9.34 4.21
C LEU A 55 -6.69 10.26 2.98
N LEU A 56 -7.88 10.75 2.60
CA LEU A 56 -8.05 11.68 1.48
C LEU A 56 -7.46 13.07 1.77
N GLU A 57 -7.40 13.44 3.04
CA GLU A 57 -6.74 14.67 3.52
C GLU A 57 -5.22 14.50 3.76
N GLY A 58 -4.68 13.30 3.58
CA GLY A 58 -3.26 13.00 3.78
C GLY A 58 -2.81 12.91 5.24
N LYS A 59 -3.72 12.59 6.16
CA LYS A 59 -3.44 12.49 7.60
C LYS A 59 -2.69 11.21 7.99
N ASN A 60 -2.81 10.14 7.22
CA ASN A 60 -2.22 8.85 7.57
C ASN A 60 -0.70 8.83 7.35
N PHE A 61 0.04 8.21 8.27
CA PHE A 61 1.49 8.05 8.15
C PHE A 61 1.89 6.59 7.88
N GLY A 62 1.79 6.18 6.61
CA GLY A 62 2.02 4.82 6.16
C GLY A 62 0.73 4.16 5.67
N LYS A 63 0.67 2.82 5.74
CA LYS A 63 -0.52 2.07 5.32
C LYS A 63 -1.61 2.20 6.39
N LEU A 64 -2.72 2.86 6.06
CA LEU A 64 -3.90 2.89 6.93
C LEU A 64 -4.56 1.51 6.99
N VAL A 65 -4.80 1.01 8.20
CA VAL A 65 -5.43 -0.28 8.49
C VAL A 65 -6.48 -0.09 9.59
N ILE A 66 -7.68 -0.66 9.39
CA ILE A 66 -8.72 -0.71 10.43
C ILE A 66 -8.65 -2.07 11.12
N ARG A 67 -8.43 -2.08 12.44
CA ARG A 67 -8.46 -3.29 13.27
C ARG A 67 -9.88 -3.51 13.79
N VAL A 68 -10.53 -4.57 13.30
CA VAL A 68 -11.95 -4.86 13.57
C VAL A 68 -12.14 -5.76 14.80
N SER A 69 -11.21 -6.66 15.06
CA SER A 69 -11.21 -7.55 16.22
C SER A 69 -9.78 -7.89 16.62
N SER A 70 -9.60 -8.19 17.90
CA SER A 70 -8.33 -8.64 18.49
C SER A 70 -8.35 -10.13 18.79
#